data_AF-A0A9W9KLG6-F1
#
_entry.id   AF-A0A9W9KLG6-F1
#
_cell.length_a   1.000
_cell.length_b   1.000
_cell.length_c   1.000
_cell.angle_alpha   90.00
_cell.angle_beta   90.00
_cell.angle_gamma   90.00
#
_symmetry.space_group_name_H-M   'P 1'
#
loop_
_entity.id
_entity.type
_entity.pdbx_description
1 polymer ?
#
loop_
_entity_poly.entity_id
_entity_poly.type
_entity_poly.pdbx_seq_one_letter_code
_entity_poly.pdbx_strand_id
1 'polypeptide(L)'
;MRKLRRNGNQINIRWISTSEDNKLRGLAKEQARAATQEDALPQERVPRMKSTTLNIARSQAVPSNDLPVDIGRHAKRVDAALPGKHTRQLYDRLSWKEASVLAQLRTGMARLNGYLYRIKVADTDQCACGQARENVEHFLFRCQKWTAHRTELLQCTNTHRGNISFFLGGKSPSDDQKWTPNLEAVRASIRFAIATGRLEAT
;
A
#
# COMPACT_ATOMS: atom_id res chain seq x y z
N MET A 1 -24.76 18.32 -17.50
CA MET A 1 -24.96 19.77 -17.33
C MET A 1 -24.69 20.28 -15.91
N ARG A 2 -25.28 19.72 -14.84
CA ARG A 2 -25.09 20.20 -13.44
C ARG A 2 -23.62 20.25 -12.97
N LYS A 3 -22.79 19.29 -13.37
CA LYS A 3 -21.36 19.22 -13.01
C LYS A 3 -20.50 20.30 -13.68
N LEU A 4 -20.84 20.73 -14.90
CA LEU A 4 -20.10 21.76 -15.64
C LEU A 4 -20.37 23.17 -15.12
N ARG A 5 -21.64 23.44 -14.74
CA ARG A 5 -22.05 24.70 -14.09
C ARG A 5 -21.40 24.91 -12.72
N ARG A 6 -21.15 23.83 -11.97
CA ARG A 6 -20.42 23.86 -10.68
C ARG A 6 -18.97 24.38 -10.81
N ASN A 7 -18.37 24.24 -11.99
CA ASN A 7 -17.01 24.72 -12.27
C ASN A 7 -17.00 26.09 -12.97
N GLY A 8 -18.10 26.85 -12.91
CA GLY A 8 -18.22 28.19 -13.51
C GLY A 8 -18.49 28.21 -15.02
N ASN A 9 -18.67 27.05 -15.67
CA ASN A 9 -18.90 27.00 -17.12
C ASN A 9 -20.40 27.07 -17.46
N GLN A 10 -20.80 28.09 -18.21
CA GLN A 10 -22.16 28.23 -18.74
C GLN A 10 -22.20 27.86 -20.23
N ILE A 11 -23.03 26.87 -20.56
CA ILE A 11 -23.20 26.38 -21.93
C ILE A 11 -24.60 26.74 -22.41
N ASN A 12 -24.66 27.50 -23.50
CA ASN A 12 -25.89 27.84 -24.22
C ASN A 12 -25.88 27.11 -25.57
N ILE A 13 -26.92 26.32 -25.82
CA ILE A 13 -27.10 25.59 -27.09
C ILE A 13 -28.20 26.30 -27.86
N ARG A 14 -27.93 26.67 -29.11
CA ARG A 14 -28.91 27.27 -30.01
C ARG A 14 -28.96 26.49 -31.32
N TRP A 15 -30.16 26.21 -31.79
CA TRP A 15 -30.39 25.68 -33.13
C TRP A 15 -30.53 26.84 -34.10
N ILE A 16 -29.77 26.79 -35.19
CA ILE A 16 -29.75 27.84 -36.22
C ILE A 16 -30.40 27.24 -37.48
N SER A 17 -31.37 27.95 -38.04
CA SER A 17 -32.09 27.49 -39.23
C SER A 17 -31.16 27.46 -40.46
N THR A 18 -31.54 26.69 -41.48
CA THR A 18 -30.75 26.56 -42.71
C THR A 18 -30.80 27.81 -43.60
N SER A 19 -31.80 28.67 -43.43
CA SER A 19 -32.03 29.87 -44.26
C SER A 19 -31.32 31.13 -43.77
N GLU A 20 -30.85 31.17 -42.52
CA GLU A 20 -30.07 32.32 -42.03
C GLU A 20 -28.66 32.32 -42.62
N ASP A 21 -28.23 33.48 -43.16
CA ASP A 21 -26.88 33.76 -43.63
C ASP A 21 -25.91 33.84 -42.44
N ASN A 22 -25.57 32.67 -41.91
CA ASN A 22 -24.65 32.54 -40.79
C ASN A 22 -23.25 32.16 -41.30
N LYS A 23 -22.36 33.16 -41.36
CA LYS A 23 -20.95 33.00 -41.77
C LYS A 23 -20.22 31.90 -40.98
N LEU A 24 -20.51 31.73 -39.69
CA LEU A 24 -19.91 30.68 -38.86
C LEU A 24 -20.36 29.28 -39.28
N ARG A 25 -21.63 29.13 -39.71
CA ARG A 25 -22.13 27.85 -40.23
C ARG A 25 -21.43 27.49 -41.54
N GLY A 26 -21.20 28.47 -42.41
CA GLY A 26 -20.44 28.30 -43.65
C GLY A 26 -19.01 27.82 -43.37
N LEU A 27 -18.28 28.56 -42.54
CA LEU A 27 -16.90 28.22 -42.16
C LEU A 27 -16.81 26.86 -41.45
N ALA A 28 -17.73 26.56 -40.52
CA ALA A 28 -17.76 25.26 -39.85
C ALA A 28 -18.00 24.10 -40.84
N LYS A 29 -18.88 24.29 -41.83
CA LYS A 29 -19.18 23.28 -42.85
C LYS A 29 -18.01 23.08 -43.82
N GLU A 30 -17.31 24.15 -44.16
CA GLU A 30 -16.10 24.10 -44.98
C GLU A 30 -14.98 23.34 -44.27
N GLN A 31 -14.70 23.66 -42.99
CA GLN A 31 -13.72 22.97 -42.18
C GLN A 31 -14.08 21.49 -41.96
N ALA A 32 -15.36 21.18 -41.73
CA ALA A 32 -15.82 19.80 -41.61
C ALA A 32 -15.60 19.00 -42.90
N ARG A 33 -15.86 19.60 -44.07
CA ARG A 33 -15.61 18.97 -45.38
C ARG A 33 -14.12 18.74 -45.61
N ALA A 34 -13.28 19.73 -45.32
CA ALA A 34 -11.83 19.62 -45.44
C ALA A 34 -11.27 18.49 -44.57
N ALA A 35 -11.77 18.33 -43.34
CA ALA A 35 -11.35 17.28 -42.42
C ALA A 35 -11.79 15.86 -42.83
N THR A 36 -12.76 15.72 -43.73
CA THR A 36 -13.27 14.42 -44.21
C THR A 36 -12.76 14.02 -45.60
N GLN A 37 -11.85 14.79 -46.21
CA GLN A 37 -11.22 14.39 -47.48
C GLN A 37 -10.27 13.20 -47.29
N GLU A 38 -10.14 12.34 -48.30
CA GLU A 38 -9.38 11.07 -48.22
C GLU A 38 -7.91 11.26 -47.83
N ASP A 39 -7.28 12.38 -48.23
CA ASP A 39 -5.88 12.71 -47.93
C ASP A 39 -5.71 13.75 -46.81
N ALA A 40 -6.75 13.99 -46.01
CA ALA A 40 -6.71 14.99 -44.96
C ALA A 40 -5.75 14.57 -43.83
N LEU A 41 -4.66 15.32 -43.65
CA LEU A 41 -3.77 15.15 -42.51
C LEU A 41 -4.47 15.64 -41.24
N PRO A 42 -4.40 14.89 -40.11
CA PRO A 42 -4.98 15.34 -38.86
C PRO A 42 -4.38 16.69 -38.46
N GLN A 43 -5.21 17.73 -38.31
CA GLN A 43 -4.77 18.98 -37.69
C GLN A 43 -4.20 18.70 -36.30
N GLU A 44 -3.18 19.48 -35.93
CA GLU A 44 -2.39 19.36 -34.70
C GLU A 44 -3.26 18.97 -33.49
N ARG A 45 -2.73 17.99 -32.74
CA ARG A 45 -3.40 17.31 -31.63
C ARG A 45 -4.16 18.31 -30.76
N VAL A 46 -5.49 18.28 -30.89
CA VAL A 46 -6.41 19.02 -30.02
C VAL A 46 -5.98 18.80 -28.56
N PRO A 47 -5.92 19.85 -27.71
CA PRO A 47 -5.56 19.69 -26.32
C PRO A 47 -6.47 18.64 -25.67
N ARG A 48 -5.92 17.44 -25.44
CA ARG A 48 -6.69 16.35 -24.88
C ARG A 48 -7.02 16.71 -23.44
N MET A 49 -8.28 16.58 -23.06
CA MET A 49 -8.70 16.86 -21.69
C MET A 49 -7.85 16.03 -20.72
N LYS A 50 -7.30 16.67 -19.67
CA LYS A 50 -6.35 16.02 -18.73
C LYS A 50 -6.86 14.67 -18.21
N SER A 51 -8.17 14.55 -17.98
CA SER A 51 -8.81 13.29 -17.55
C SER A 51 -8.69 12.17 -18.59
N THR A 52 -8.84 12.48 -19.88
CA THR A 52 -8.76 11.51 -20.96
C THR A 52 -7.31 11.04 -21.14
N THR A 53 -6.34 11.95 -21.05
CA THR A 53 -4.92 11.61 -21.04
C THR A 53 -4.55 10.73 -19.85
N LEU A 54 -5.03 11.07 -18.64
CA LEU A 54 -4.82 10.27 -17.44
C LEU A 54 -5.42 8.87 -17.54
N ASN A 55 -6.65 8.74 -18.04
CA ASN A 55 -7.32 7.45 -18.20
C ASN A 55 -6.60 6.55 -19.21
N ILE A 56 -6.09 7.12 -20.30
CA ILE A 56 -5.32 6.39 -21.30
C ILE A 56 -3.97 5.95 -20.74
N ALA A 57 -3.28 6.82 -20.00
CA ALA A 57 -2.05 6.44 -19.32
C ALA A 57 -2.29 5.31 -18.30
N ARG A 58 -3.40 5.36 -17.55
CA ARG A 58 -3.80 4.29 -16.62
C ARG A 58 -4.16 2.98 -17.32
N SER A 59 -4.80 3.02 -18.48
CA SER A 59 -5.15 1.80 -19.23
C SER A 59 -3.94 1.19 -19.95
N GLN A 60 -2.95 2.00 -20.31
CA GLN A 60 -1.68 1.56 -20.92
C GLN A 60 -0.64 1.13 -19.89
N ALA A 61 -0.74 1.61 -18.64
CA ALA A 61 0.10 1.14 -17.57
C ALA A 61 -0.20 -0.34 -17.30
N VAL A 62 0.79 -1.20 -17.55
CA VAL A 62 0.75 -2.58 -17.06
C VAL A 62 0.66 -2.49 -15.54
N PRO A 63 -0.35 -3.12 -14.90
CA PRO A 63 -0.40 -3.19 -13.45
C PRO A 63 0.73 -4.10 -12.97
N SER A 64 1.95 -3.58 -12.87
CA SER A 64 3.01 -4.22 -12.11
C SER A 64 2.69 -3.97 -10.63
N ASN A 65 2.12 -4.98 -9.97
CA ASN A 65 2.03 -5.00 -8.51
C ASN A 65 3.41 -5.24 -7.86
N ASP A 66 4.44 -5.46 -8.67
CA ASP A 66 5.78 -5.77 -8.23
C ASP A 66 6.51 -4.50 -7.79
N LEU A 67 6.58 -4.33 -6.46
CA LEU A 67 7.52 -3.40 -5.85
C LEU A 67 8.96 -3.83 -6.20
N PRO A 68 9.87 -2.88 -6.49
CA PRO A 68 11.29 -3.15 -6.65
C PRO A 68 11.82 -4.14 -5.61
N VAL A 69 12.76 -4.99 -6.01
CA VAL A 69 13.24 -6.13 -5.20
C VAL A 69 13.64 -5.71 -3.78
N ASP A 70 14.25 -4.53 -3.64
CA ASP A 70 14.74 -4.00 -2.36
C ASP A 70 13.67 -3.38 -1.46
N ILE A 71 12.48 -3.09 -2.00
CA ILE A 71 11.41 -2.49 -1.23
C ILE A 71 10.60 -3.57 -0.51
N GLY A 72 10.41 -3.34 0.80
CA GLY A 72 9.58 -4.22 1.63
C GLY A 72 10.21 -5.59 1.91
N ARG A 73 11.54 -5.74 1.81
CA ARG A 73 12.24 -7.02 2.03
C ARG A 73 11.82 -7.72 3.32
N HIS A 74 11.67 -6.98 4.43
CA HIS A 74 11.20 -7.55 5.70
C HIS A 74 9.73 -7.99 5.62
N ALA A 75 8.85 -7.17 5.04
CA ALA A 75 7.43 -7.52 4.88
C ALA A 75 7.25 -8.76 3.98
N LYS A 76 8.00 -8.86 2.87
CA LYS A 76 8.04 -10.03 1.99
C LYS A 76 8.58 -11.28 2.69
N ARG A 77 9.57 -11.13 3.59
CA ARG A 77 10.09 -12.22 4.43
C ARG A 77 9.06 -12.71 5.45
N VAL A 78 8.31 -11.79 6.05
CA VAL A 78 7.23 -12.14 6.99
C VAL A 78 6.08 -12.81 6.23
N ASP A 79 5.76 -12.32 5.03
CA ASP A 79 4.60 -12.78 4.28
C ASP A 79 4.89 -12.84 2.78
N ALA A 80 5.10 -14.06 2.30
CA ALA A 80 5.34 -14.35 0.89
C ALA A 80 4.08 -14.19 0.02
N ALA A 81 2.88 -14.14 0.63
CA ALA A 81 1.60 -14.02 -0.07
C ALA A 81 1.12 -12.57 -0.20
N LEU A 82 2.01 -11.58 -0.04
CA LEU A 82 1.64 -10.17 -0.21
C LEU A 82 1.53 -9.77 -1.69
N PRO A 83 0.51 -8.98 -2.06
CA PRO A 83 -0.66 -8.58 -1.27
C PRO A 83 -1.75 -9.69 -1.26
N GLY A 84 -2.43 -9.90 -0.11
CA GLY A 84 -3.45 -10.95 0.01
C GLY A 84 -4.67 -10.58 0.85
N LYS A 85 -5.80 -11.26 0.62
CA LYS A 85 -7.08 -11.03 1.34
C LYS A 85 -6.94 -11.30 2.85
N HIS A 86 -6.04 -12.21 3.23
CA HIS A 86 -5.75 -12.52 4.64
C HIS A 86 -5.19 -11.31 5.39
N THR A 87 -4.44 -10.43 4.72
CA THR A 87 -3.92 -9.22 5.36
C THR A 87 -5.07 -8.35 5.88
N ARG A 88 -6.13 -8.15 5.08
CA ARG A 88 -7.32 -7.41 5.53
C ARG A 88 -7.96 -8.09 6.76
N GLN A 89 -8.12 -9.41 6.73
CA GLN A 89 -8.70 -10.17 7.84
C GLN A 89 -7.91 -10.03 9.16
N LEU A 90 -6.58 -9.88 9.08
CA LEU A 90 -5.74 -9.64 10.26
C LEU A 90 -6.07 -8.29 10.92
N TYR A 91 -6.26 -7.25 10.13
CA TYR A 91 -6.40 -5.88 10.62
C TYR A 91 -7.84 -5.50 10.98
N ASP A 92 -8.85 -6.05 10.29
CA ASP A 92 -10.26 -5.66 10.47
C ASP A 92 -10.78 -5.84 11.91
N ARG A 93 -10.16 -6.73 12.69
CA ARG A 93 -10.57 -7.06 14.08
C ARG A 93 -9.69 -6.40 15.14
N LEU A 94 -8.74 -5.55 14.76
CA LEU A 94 -7.79 -4.91 15.67
C LEU A 94 -8.21 -3.47 15.94
N SER A 95 -8.03 -3.04 17.18
CA SER A 95 -8.06 -1.61 17.51
C SER A 95 -6.91 -0.86 16.80
N TRP A 96 -7.02 0.46 16.71
CA TRP A 96 -5.97 1.28 16.09
C TRP A 96 -4.59 1.06 16.72
N LYS A 97 -4.52 0.93 18.06
CA LYS A 97 -3.27 0.68 18.78
C LYS A 97 -2.66 -0.68 18.39
N GLU A 98 -3.47 -1.73 18.38
CA GLU A 98 -3.04 -3.07 18.00
C GLU A 98 -2.61 -3.16 16.53
N ALA A 99 -3.37 -2.54 15.63
CA ALA A 99 -3.05 -2.48 14.22
C ALA A 99 -1.73 -1.73 13.96
N SER A 100 -1.49 -0.62 14.67
CA SER A 100 -0.23 0.14 14.59
C SER A 100 0.96 -0.72 15.03
N VAL A 101 0.84 -1.43 16.15
CA VAL A 101 1.85 -2.38 16.63
C VAL A 101 2.11 -3.49 15.62
N LEU A 102 1.06 -4.11 15.09
CA LEU A 102 1.21 -5.17 14.08
C LEU A 102 1.87 -4.64 12.81
N ALA A 103 1.52 -3.45 12.35
CA ALA A 103 2.13 -2.82 11.18
C ALA A 103 3.63 -2.56 11.40
N GLN A 104 4.04 -2.06 12.56
CA GLN A 104 5.45 -1.89 12.91
C GLN A 104 6.21 -3.23 12.85
N LEU A 105 5.65 -4.29 13.45
CA LEU A 105 6.27 -5.62 13.47
C LEU A 105 6.36 -6.23 12.05
N ARG A 106 5.29 -6.14 11.26
CA ARG A 106 5.21 -6.72 9.90
C ARG A 106 6.05 -5.98 8.87
N THR A 107 6.25 -4.67 9.02
CA THR A 107 7.09 -3.88 8.12
C THR A 107 8.55 -3.84 8.55
N GLY A 108 8.82 -4.09 9.83
CA GLY A 108 10.14 -3.90 10.44
C GLY A 108 10.50 -2.43 10.60
N MET A 109 9.59 -1.50 10.25
CA MET A 109 9.69 -0.06 10.49
C MET A 109 9.15 0.24 11.89
N ALA A 110 9.76 -0.43 12.87
CA ALA A 110 9.39 -0.37 14.27
C ALA A 110 10.33 0.57 15.03
N ARG A 111 9.91 1.05 16.21
CA ARG A 111 10.80 1.81 17.12
C ARG A 111 11.88 0.96 17.79
N LEU A 112 12.49 0.04 17.07
CA LEU A 112 13.63 -0.78 17.51
C LEU A 112 14.92 -0.20 16.94
N ASN A 113 16.02 -0.31 17.70
CA ASN A 113 17.30 0.31 17.35
C ASN A 113 17.81 -0.10 15.96
N GLY A 114 17.52 -1.32 15.51
CA GLY A 114 17.88 -1.77 14.17
C GLY A 114 17.25 -0.94 13.04
N TYR A 115 16.03 -0.44 13.20
CA TYR A 115 15.41 0.48 12.22
C TYR A 115 15.82 1.92 12.50
N LEU A 116 15.83 2.35 13.76
CA LEU A 116 16.17 3.72 14.15
C LEU A 116 17.60 4.10 13.74
N TYR A 117 18.56 3.20 13.88
CA TYR A 117 19.93 3.39 13.39
C TYR A 117 19.98 3.53 11.86
N ARG A 118 19.20 2.73 11.13
CA ARG A 118 19.13 2.81 9.67
C ARG A 118 18.64 4.17 9.18
N ILE A 119 17.74 4.81 9.92
CA ILE A 119 17.22 6.15 9.62
C ILE A 119 17.99 7.27 10.35
N LYS A 120 19.13 6.94 10.99
CA LYS A 120 20.00 7.88 11.71
C LYS A 120 19.32 8.63 12.87
N VAL A 121 18.34 7.99 13.51
CA VAL A 121 17.67 8.51 14.72
C VAL A 121 18.34 7.98 16.00
N ALA A 122 18.91 6.77 15.96
CA ALA A 122 19.67 6.20 17.07
C ALA A 122 21.14 6.06 16.70
N ASP A 123 22.03 6.23 17.68
CA ASP A 123 23.49 6.15 17.48
C ASP A 123 24.00 4.71 17.28
N THR A 124 23.23 3.71 17.73
CA THR A 124 23.58 2.29 17.64
C THR A 124 22.38 1.44 17.25
N ASP A 125 22.64 0.35 16.54
CA ASP A 125 21.64 -0.66 16.19
C ASP A 125 21.51 -1.78 17.24
N GLN A 126 22.37 -1.79 18.25
CA GLN A 126 22.42 -2.80 19.30
C GLN A 126 21.24 -2.70 20.26
N CYS A 127 20.74 -3.84 20.71
CA CYS A 127 19.75 -3.87 21.79
C CYS A 127 20.40 -3.52 23.13
N ALA A 128 19.63 -2.89 24.02
CA ALA A 128 20.06 -2.62 25.38
C ALA A 128 20.40 -3.89 26.20
N CYS A 129 19.99 -5.08 25.73
CA CYS A 129 20.41 -6.35 26.33
C CYS A 129 21.86 -6.75 25.99
N GLY A 130 22.50 -6.08 25.03
CA GLY A 130 23.90 -6.28 24.63
C GLY A 130 24.17 -7.52 23.76
N GLN A 131 23.17 -8.35 23.45
CA GLN A 131 23.42 -9.64 22.77
C GLN A 131 23.43 -9.57 21.25
N ALA A 132 22.64 -8.67 20.67
CA ALA A 132 22.48 -8.58 19.23
C ALA A 132 21.88 -7.23 18.82
N ARG A 133 21.94 -6.95 17.52
CA ARG A 133 21.14 -5.90 16.88
C ARG A 133 19.66 -6.03 17.24
N GLU A 134 19.04 -4.92 17.64
CA GLU A 134 17.62 -4.90 18.00
C GLU A 134 16.74 -4.90 16.74
N ASN A 135 16.33 -6.08 16.30
CA ASN A 135 15.36 -6.26 15.24
C ASN A 135 14.10 -6.98 15.75
N VAL A 136 13.07 -7.11 14.91
CA VAL A 136 11.78 -7.72 15.31
C VAL A 136 11.95 -9.16 15.81
N GLU A 137 12.84 -9.93 15.19
CA GLU A 137 13.08 -11.34 15.56
C GLU A 137 13.77 -11.45 16.93
N HIS A 138 14.80 -10.63 17.17
CA HIS A 138 15.44 -10.54 18.47
C HIS A 138 14.45 -10.07 19.54
N PHE A 139 13.68 -9.01 19.24
CA PHE A 139 12.68 -8.46 20.15
C PHE A 139 11.61 -9.48 20.56
N LEU A 140 11.01 -10.20 19.59
CA LEU A 140 9.93 -11.15 19.84
C LEU A 140 10.41 -12.47 20.46
N PHE A 141 11.62 -12.94 20.16
CA PHE A 141 11.99 -14.33 20.45
C PHE A 141 13.27 -14.52 21.26
N ARG A 142 14.21 -13.58 21.25
CA ARG A 142 15.56 -13.80 21.81
C ARG A 142 15.93 -12.86 22.96
N CYS A 143 15.38 -11.65 22.99
CA CYS A 143 15.76 -10.63 23.96
C CYS A 143 15.47 -11.08 25.40
N GLN A 144 16.53 -11.24 26.19
CA GLN A 144 16.43 -11.71 27.57
C GLN A 144 15.66 -10.74 28.47
N LYS A 145 15.71 -9.44 28.17
CA LYS A 145 14.95 -8.40 28.89
C LYS A 145 13.45 -8.68 28.91
N TRP A 146 12.93 -9.29 27.83
CA TRP A 146 11.50 -9.52 27.65
C TRP A 146 11.08 -10.97 27.91
N THR A 147 11.92 -11.77 28.57
CA THR A 147 11.64 -13.20 28.81
C THR A 147 10.33 -13.40 29.57
N ALA A 148 10.06 -12.59 30.60
CA ALA A 148 8.83 -12.70 31.40
C ALA A 148 7.55 -12.42 30.60
N HIS A 149 7.61 -11.60 29.56
CA HIS A 149 6.46 -11.30 28.71
C HIS A 149 6.24 -12.35 27.60
N ARG A 150 7.23 -13.21 27.31
CA ARG A 150 7.16 -14.20 26.22
C ARG A 150 6.36 -15.47 26.55
N THR A 151 5.88 -15.62 27.78
CA THR A 151 5.16 -16.83 28.22
C THR A 151 4.01 -17.20 27.27
N GLU A 152 3.19 -16.22 26.89
CA GLU A 152 2.07 -16.44 25.98
C GLU A 152 2.51 -16.86 24.58
N LEU A 153 3.54 -16.20 24.01
CA LEU A 153 4.09 -16.58 22.70
C LEU A 153 4.62 -18.02 22.71
N LEU A 154 5.25 -18.44 23.80
CA LEU A 154 5.77 -19.79 23.97
C LEU A 154 4.66 -20.85 24.08
N GLN A 155 3.47 -20.47 24.56
CA GLN A 155 2.31 -21.36 24.68
C GLN A 155 1.56 -21.53 23.34
N CYS A 156 1.63 -20.56 22.42
CA CYS A 156 0.93 -20.64 21.15
C CYS A 156 1.39 -21.80 20.23
N THR A 157 2.63 -22.29 20.39
CA THR A 157 3.16 -23.35 19.52
C THR A 157 4.39 -24.03 20.09
N ASN A 158 4.45 -25.35 19.93
CA ASN A 158 5.66 -26.14 20.21
C ASN A 158 6.56 -26.30 18.97
N THR A 159 6.00 -26.18 17.77
CA THR A 159 6.66 -26.50 16.49
C THR A 159 7.19 -25.28 15.76
N HIS A 160 6.56 -24.11 15.91
CA HIS A 160 6.90 -22.90 15.15
C HIS A 160 7.66 -21.87 16.00
N ARG A 161 8.47 -22.33 16.95
CA ARG A 161 9.27 -21.44 17.81
C ARG A 161 10.23 -20.58 16.96
N GLY A 162 10.12 -19.27 17.11
CA GLY A 162 10.93 -18.30 16.36
C GLY A 162 10.49 -18.07 14.91
N ASN A 163 9.37 -18.66 14.46
CA ASN A 163 8.86 -18.42 13.11
C ASN A 163 8.12 -17.06 13.05
N ILE A 164 8.78 -16.05 12.50
CA ILE A 164 8.22 -14.70 12.40
C ILE A 164 6.92 -14.64 11.56
N SER A 165 6.83 -15.43 10.50
CA SER A 165 5.64 -15.49 9.63
C SER A 165 4.43 -15.99 10.41
N PHE A 166 4.59 -17.07 11.18
CA PHE A 166 3.53 -17.62 12.03
C PHE A 166 2.99 -16.60 13.03
N PHE A 167 3.88 -15.96 13.79
CA PHE A 167 3.52 -15.01 14.84
C PHE A 167 2.99 -13.68 14.32
N LEU A 168 3.32 -13.29 13.09
CA LEU A 168 2.84 -12.05 12.49
C LEU A 168 1.75 -12.25 11.44
N GLY A 169 1.25 -13.47 11.27
CA GLY A 169 0.14 -13.80 10.37
C GLY A 169 0.51 -13.71 8.89
N GLY A 170 1.77 -13.97 8.55
CA GLY A 170 2.24 -14.02 7.17
C GLY A 170 2.45 -15.46 6.70
N LYS A 171 2.40 -15.66 5.37
CA LYS A 171 2.68 -16.96 4.76
C LYS A 171 4.18 -17.20 4.69
N SER A 172 4.66 -18.27 5.31
CA SER A 172 6.02 -18.78 5.14
C SER A 172 6.18 -19.44 3.76
N PRO A 173 7.37 -19.40 3.14
CA PRO A 173 7.65 -20.15 1.91
C PRO A 173 7.42 -21.67 2.02
N SER A 174 7.50 -22.20 3.25
CA SER A 174 7.25 -23.61 3.56
C SER A 174 5.76 -23.97 3.65
N ASP A 175 4.87 -22.97 3.66
CA ASP A 175 3.45 -23.19 3.88
C ASP A 175 2.74 -23.65 2.61
N ASP A 176 1.73 -24.49 2.80
CA ASP A 176 0.94 -25.07 1.73
C ASP A 176 0.04 -24.03 1.04
N GLN A 177 -0.60 -24.43 -0.06
CA GLN A 177 -1.44 -23.52 -0.84
C GLN A 177 -2.76 -23.17 -0.15
N LYS A 178 -3.25 -23.99 0.80
CA LYS A 178 -4.49 -23.77 1.57
C LYS A 178 -4.23 -23.13 2.96
N TRP A 179 -3.04 -22.56 3.16
CA TRP A 179 -2.65 -21.90 4.40
C TRP A 179 -3.61 -20.78 4.84
N THR A 180 -3.80 -20.66 6.16
CA THR A 180 -4.53 -19.57 6.81
C THR A 180 -3.74 -19.02 8.00
N PRO A 181 -3.82 -17.71 8.30
CA PRO A 181 -3.07 -17.12 9.40
C PRO A 181 -3.62 -17.55 10.76
N ASN A 182 -2.72 -17.83 11.70
CA ASN A 182 -3.09 -18.10 13.09
C ASN A 182 -3.34 -16.78 13.84
N LEU A 183 -4.62 -16.42 14.01
CA LEU A 183 -5.02 -15.16 14.65
C LEU A 183 -4.66 -15.09 16.14
N GLU A 184 -4.57 -16.23 16.82
CA GLU A 184 -4.21 -16.29 18.23
C GLU A 184 -2.74 -15.93 18.44
N ALA A 185 -1.85 -16.51 17.64
CA ALA A 185 -0.42 -16.20 17.65
C ALA A 185 -0.14 -14.72 17.31
N VAL A 186 -0.92 -14.16 16.38
CA VAL A 186 -0.87 -12.72 16.04
C VAL A 186 -1.26 -11.87 17.25
N ARG A 187 -2.38 -12.20 17.90
CA ARG A 187 -2.85 -11.47 19.09
C ARG A 187 -1.86 -11.56 20.24
N ALA A 188 -1.27 -12.74 20.49
CA ALA A 188 -0.22 -12.90 21.49
C ALA A 188 1.00 -12.00 21.21
N SER A 189 1.44 -11.93 19.95
CA SER A 189 2.55 -11.04 19.54
C SER A 189 2.24 -9.56 19.75
N ILE A 190 1.00 -9.15 19.48
CA ILE A 190 0.53 -7.79 19.72
C ILE A 190 0.48 -7.50 21.22
N ARG A 191 -0.13 -8.38 22.02
CA ARG A 191 -0.20 -8.24 23.49
C ARG A 191 1.19 -8.14 24.11
N PHE A 192 2.12 -8.98 23.69
CA PHE A 192 3.52 -8.92 24.09
C PHE A 192 4.13 -7.54 23.79
N ALA A 193 4.02 -7.08 22.55
CA ALA A 193 4.62 -5.81 22.15
C ALA A 193 4.01 -4.61 22.90
N ILE A 194 2.69 -4.62 23.14
CA ILE A 194 2.01 -3.60 23.95
C ILE A 194 2.49 -3.66 25.41
N ALA A 195 2.52 -4.84 26.03
CA ALA A 195 2.91 -5.02 27.42
C ALA A 195 4.36 -4.54 27.69
N THR A 196 5.24 -4.68 26.71
CA THR A 196 6.64 -4.20 26.83
C THR A 196 6.76 -2.67 26.75
N GLY A 197 5.77 -1.97 26.18
CA GLY A 197 5.84 -0.54 25.86
C GLY A 197 6.92 -0.15 24.85
N ARG A 198 7.73 -1.10 24.34
CA ARG A 198 8.97 -0.81 23.58
C ARG A 198 8.71 -0.08 22.26
N LEU A 199 7.54 -0.27 21.68
CA LEU A 199 7.15 0.29 20.37
C LEU A 199 6.35 1.59 20.46
N GLU A 200 6.02 2.03 21.67
CA GLU A 200 5.23 3.25 21.88
C GLU A 200 6.04 4.51 21.60
N ALA A 201 5.33 5.62 21.40
CA ALA A 201 5.99 6.92 21.23
C ALA A 201 6.34 7.40 22.63
N THR A 202 7.63 7.57 22.91
CA THR A 202 8.07 8.44 24.02
C THR A 202 7.71 9.88 23.71
#